data_AF-A0A2E0FD72-F1
#
_entry.id   AF-A0A2E0FD72-F1
#
_cell.length_a   1.000
_cell.length_b   1.000
_cell.length_c   1.000
_cell.angle_alpha   90.00
_cell.angle_beta   90.00
_cell.angle_gamma   90.00
#
_symmetry.space_group_name_H-M   'P 1'
#
loop_
_entity.id
_entity.type
_entity.pdbx_description
1 polymer ?
#
loop_
_entity_poly.entity_id
_entity_poly.type
_entity_poly.pdbx_seq_one_letter_code
_entity_poly.pdbx_strand_id
1 'polypeptide(L)'
;MVTPPEYFVYLKTGKHSGNDGASINTIPLRATSVSVSTSKTIPSLQVPLSGLATGESVTAALDIGMAGKNISVNGYIVDTELTRHTDVLSTSTVSMTASEIAQLIHSSVDSTGVAENQALVELVFLIPSTVNKQYIEVTERFIPFTFKARGDNGELDNKGVTFRSEFPDSDSDDGLKGFVRQFQTTFTSDTVEVEFSLEFEVALMFPR
;
A
#
# COMPACT_ATOMS: atom_id res chain seq x y z
N MET A 1 -26.51 -14.27 6.88
CA MET A 1 -25.94 -13.27 5.95
C MET A 1 -24.58 -12.94 6.50
N VAL A 2 -23.50 -13.22 5.76
CA VAL A 2 -22.14 -12.88 6.17
C VAL A 2 -22.03 -11.37 6.07
N THR A 3 -21.84 -10.69 7.20
CA THR A 3 -21.54 -9.26 7.22
C THR A 3 -20.32 -9.05 6.33
N PRO A 4 -20.36 -8.17 5.31
CA PRO A 4 -19.17 -7.94 4.49
C PRO A 4 -18.03 -7.56 5.43
N PRO A 5 -16.85 -8.19 5.31
CA PRO A 5 -15.75 -7.87 6.20
C PRO A 5 -15.46 -6.39 6.05
N GLU A 6 -15.52 -5.67 7.17
CA GLU A 6 -14.95 -4.32 7.24
C GLU A 6 -13.53 -4.42 6.68
N TYR A 7 -13.23 -3.66 5.62
CA TYR A 7 -11.91 -3.75 5.02
C TYR A 7 -10.92 -3.14 6.02
N PHE A 8 -10.15 -4.03 6.64
CA PHE A 8 -9.06 -3.66 7.53
C PHE A 8 -7.94 -3.05 6.69
N VAL A 9 -8.00 -1.72 6.57
CA VAL A 9 -6.93 -0.93 6.00
C VAL A 9 -6.09 -0.42 7.16
N TYR A 10 -4.79 -0.57 7.03
CA TYR A 10 -3.82 -0.24 8.04
C TYR A 10 -2.78 0.69 7.43
N LEU A 11 -2.58 1.86 8.04
CA LEU A 11 -1.48 2.75 7.69
C LEU A 11 -0.36 2.57 8.70
N LYS A 12 0.78 2.09 8.25
CA LYS A 12 1.97 1.87 9.08
C LYS A 12 2.91 3.07 9.01
N THR A 13 3.48 3.42 10.16
CA THR A 13 4.55 4.42 10.23
C THR A 13 5.92 3.82 9.89
N GLY A 14 6.91 4.65 9.57
CA GLY A 14 8.28 4.22 9.26
C GLY A 14 8.98 3.43 10.36
N LYS A 15 8.56 3.59 11.62
CA LYS A 15 9.10 2.87 12.78
C LYS A 15 8.51 1.46 12.96
N HIS A 16 7.59 1.03 12.09
CA HIS A 16 7.02 -0.30 12.17
C HIS A 16 8.08 -1.37 11.82
N SER A 17 8.30 -2.32 12.73
CA SER A 17 9.14 -3.49 12.47
C SER A 17 8.25 -4.70 12.18
N GLY A 18 8.68 -5.58 11.26
CA GLY A 18 7.96 -6.83 10.95
C GLY A 18 7.76 -7.76 12.16
N ASN A 19 8.49 -7.53 13.26
CA ASN A 19 8.32 -8.25 14.52
C ASN A 19 7.20 -7.69 15.42
N ASP A 20 6.69 -6.49 15.13
CA ASP A 20 5.76 -5.78 16.02
C ASP A 20 4.28 -6.21 15.84
N GLY A 21 4.00 -7.13 14.92
CA GLY A 21 2.63 -7.54 14.58
C GLY A 21 1.81 -6.41 13.93
N ALA A 22 0.65 -6.72 13.35
CA ALA A 22 -0.11 -5.76 12.54
C ALA A 22 -0.64 -4.52 13.32
N SER A 23 -0.69 -4.55 14.65
CA SER A 23 -1.36 -3.55 15.49
C SER A 23 -0.46 -2.45 16.06
N ILE A 24 0.86 -2.62 16.07
CA ILE A 24 1.79 -1.65 16.66
C ILE A 24 2.31 -0.70 15.58
N ASN A 25 2.36 0.60 15.91
CA ASN A 25 2.79 1.67 14.99
C ASN A 25 1.93 1.74 13.72
N THR A 26 0.69 1.29 13.84
CA THR A 26 -0.30 1.18 12.78
C THR A 26 -1.55 1.96 13.13
N ILE A 27 -2.14 2.65 12.17
CA ILE A 27 -3.44 3.31 12.28
C ILE A 27 -4.47 2.47 11.52
N PRO A 28 -5.46 1.85 12.20
CA PRO A 28 -6.54 1.14 11.54
C PRO A 28 -7.55 2.13 10.96
N LEU A 29 -8.04 1.83 9.76
CA LEU A 29 -9.05 2.60 9.04
C LEU A 29 -10.17 1.66 8.61
N ARG A 30 -11.43 2.09 8.80
CA ARG A 30 -12.59 1.35 8.30
C ARG A 30 -12.88 1.81 6.88
N ALA A 31 -12.32 1.10 5.90
CA ALA A 31 -12.57 1.41 4.51
C ALA A 31 -13.90 0.80 4.03
N THR A 32 -14.68 1.62 3.33
CA THR A 32 -15.89 1.17 2.61
C THR A 32 -15.54 0.72 1.20
N SER A 33 -14.49 1.30 0.62
CA SER A 33 -13.99 0.94 -0.70
C SER A 33 -12.49 1.17 -0.82
N VAL A 34 -11.84 0.27 -1.57
CA VAL A 34 -10.44 0.40 -2.00
C VAL A 34 -10.43 0.24 -3.51
N SER A 35 -9.88 1.21 -4.22
CA SER A 35 -9.68 1.19 -5.66
C SER A 35 -8.19 1.17 -5.98
N VAL A 36 -7.79 0.30 -6.92
CA VAL A 36 -6.39 0.12 -7.30
C VAL A 36 -6.25 0.36 -8.79
N SER A 37 -5.30 1.21 -9.16
CA SER A 37 -4.99 1.51 -10.56
C SER A 37 -3.51 1.25 -10.83
N THR A 38 -3.20 0.69 -12.01
CA THR A 38 -1.83 0.52 -12.51
C THR A 38 -1.79 0.99 -13.95
N SER A 39 -0.87 1.90 -14.26
CA SER A 39 -0.60 2.37 -15.62
C SER A 39 0.85 2.08 -15.98
N LYS A 40 1.13 1.58 -17.20
CA LYS A 40 2.50 1.37 -17.71
C LYS A 40 2.69 2.29 -18.91
N THR A 41 3.75 3.09 -18.87
CA THR A 41 4.18 3.92 -20.00
C THR A 41 5.46 3.33 -20.58
N ILE A 42 5.47 3.04 -21.88
CA ILE A 42 6.64 2.51 -22.58
C ILE A 42 7.14 3.61 -23.52
N PRO A 43 8.37 4.13 -23.33
CA PRO A 43 8.93 5.10 -24.25
C PRO A 43 9.20 4.43 -25.60
N SER A 44 8.70 5.03 -26.68
CA SER A 44 8.98 4.61 -28.05
C SER A 44 10.04 5.52 -28.67
N LEU A 45 11.13 4.95 -29.18
CA LEU A 45 12.10 5.70 -29.98
C LEU A 45 11.83 5.44 -31.46
N GLN A 46 11.56 6.51 -32.22
CA GLN A 46 11.50 6.41 -33.67
C GLN A 46 12.92 6.19 -34.21
N VAL A 47 13.13 5.14 -35.00
CA VAL A 47 14.44 4.86 -35.59
C VAL A 47 14.63 5.79 -36.80
N PRO A 48 15.56 6.76 -36.75
CA PRO A 48 15.80 7.67 -37.87
C PRO A 48 16.24 6.88 -39.12
N LEU A 49 15.83 7.33 -40.30
CA LEU A 49 16.20 6.77 -41.62
C LEU A 49 15.68 5.35 -41.96
N SER A 50 14.90 4.66 -41.10
CA SER A 50 14.29 3.36 -41.48
C SER A 50 13.32 3.49 -42.67
N GLY A 51 12.56 4.60 -42.75
CA GLY A 51 11.61 4.86 -43.84
C GLY A 51 12.23 5.27 -45.19
N LEU A 52 13.53 5.56 -45.27
CA LEU A 52 14.19 5.98 -46.52
C LEU A 52 14.63 4.79 -47.38
N ALA A 53 14.74 3.59 -46.79
CA ALA A 53 15.14 2.37 -47.49
C ALA A 53 13.98 1.38 -47.72
N THR A 54 12.97 1.35 -46.85
CA THR A 54 11.89 0.34 -46.90
C THR A 54 10.47 0.92 -46.99
N GLY A 55 10.29 2.25 -46.93
CA GLY A 55 8.99 2.90 -47.02
C GLY A 55 8.11 2.77 -45.77
N GLU A 56 8.55 2.06 -44.72
CA GLU A 56 7.83 1.89 -43.47
C GLU A 56 8.65 2.43 -42.29
N SER A 57 8.00 3.23 -41.43
CA SER A 57 8.61 3.75 -40.21
C SER A 57 8.65 2.65 -39.15
N VAL A 58 9.83 2.11 -38.87
CA VAL A 58 10.01 1.13 -37.79
C VAL A 58 10.19 1.87 -36.47
N THR A 59 9.30 1.61 -35.52
CA THR A 59 9.43 2.10 -34.14
C THR A 59 10.12 1.03 -33.32
N ALA A 60 11.29 1.35 -32.75
CA ALA A 60 11.93 0.50 -31.76
C ALA A 60 11.36 0.85 -30.38
N ALA A 61 10.61 -0.06 -29.79
CA ALA A 61 10.20 0.05 -28.40
C ALA A 61 11.25 -0.64 -27.53
N LEU A 62 11.86 0.12 -26.62
CA LEU A 62 12.68 -0.43 -25.54
C LEU A 62 11.73 -0.72 -24.38
N ASP A 63 11.58 -1.99 -23.98
CA ASP A 63 10.67 -2.41 -22.88
C ASP A 63 11.23 -2.03 -21.49
N ILE A 64 11.60 -0.77 -21.35
CA ILE A 64 11.85 -0.12 -20.06
C ILE A 64 10.59 0.70 -19.78
N GLY A 65 9.56 0.01 -19.30
CA GLY A 65 8.30 0.66 -18.95
C GLY A 65 8.31 1.19 -17.53
N MET A 66 7.93 2.45 -17.35
CA MET A 66 7.65 3.01 -16.02
C MET A 66 6.19 2.70 -15.66
N ALA A 67 5.98 2.01 -14.55
CA ALA A 67 4.66 1.71 -14.04
C ALA A 67 4.29 2.62 -12.87
N GLY A 68 3.22 3.40 -13.00
CA GLY A 68 2.62 4.16 -11.92
C GLY A 68 1.49 3.37 -11.28
N LYS A 69 1.47 3.32 -9.94
CA LYS A 69 0.49 2.56 -9.15
C LYS A 69 -0.11 3.48 -8.09
N ASN A 70 -1.41 3.71 -8.18
CA ASN A 70 -2.15 4.56 -7.26
C ASN A 70 -3.31 3.77 -6.64
N ILE A 71 -3.48 3.93 -5.34
CA ILE A 71 -4.52 3.30 -4.54
C ILE A 71 -5.35 4.41 -3.91
N SER A 72 -6.67 4.41 -4.15
CA SER A 72 -7.59 5.31 -3.47
C SER A 72 -8.45 4.52 -2.50
N VAL A 73 -8.48 4.97 -1.25
CA VAL A 73 -9.23 4.38 -0.13
C VAL A 73 -10.24 5.40 0.35
N ASN A 74 -11.50 4.98 0.47
CA ASN A 74 -12.56 5.80 1.07
C ASN A 74 -13.21 5.04 2.21
N GLY A 75 -13.64 5.77 3.24
CA GLY A 75 -14.30 5.16 4.38
C GLY A 75 -14.52 6.11 5.53
N TYR A 76 -14.59 5.54 6.74
CA TYR A 76 -14.82 6.28 7.97
C TYR A 76 -13.72 6.00 8.98
N ILE A 77 -13.33 7.04 9.69
CA ILE A 77 -12.48 6.94 10.88
C ILE A 77 -13.40 6.86 12.08
N VAL A 78 -13.11 5.92 12.97
CA VAL A 78 -13.81 5.73 14.23
C VAL A 78 -12.84 5.85 15.38
N ASP A 79 -13.37 6.08 16.57
CA ASP A 79 -12.60 6.05 17.80
C ASP A 79 -11.91 4.69 17.95
N THR A 80 -10.60 4.71 18.23
CA THR A 80 -9.80 3.49 18.30
C THR A 80 -8.63 3.65 19.26
N GLU A 81 -8.08 2.52 19.70
CA GLU A 81 -6.87 2.50 20.51
C GLU A 81 -5.65 2.33 19.61
N LEU A 82 -4.72 3.28 19.70
CA LEU A 82 -3.45 3.21 18.99
C LEU A 82 -2.35 2.77 19.94
N THR A 83 -1.58 1.77 19.52
CA THR A 83 -0.38 1.32 20.23
C THR A 83 0.86 1.77 19.48
N ARG A 84 1.76 2.51 20.14
CA ARG A 84 3.00 3.01 19.53
C ARG A 84 4.22 2.71 20.42
N HIS A 85 5.37 2.56 19.78
CA HIS A 85 6.66 2.46 20.46
C HIS A 85 7.12 3.83 20.93
N THR A 86 7.15 4.06 22.24
CA THR A 86 7.67 5.29 22.86
C THR A 86 9.18 5.23 23.06
N ASP A 87 9.72 4.03 23.26
CA ASP A 87 11.16 3.72 23.34
C ASP A 87 11.44 2.35 22.69
N VAL A 88 12.69 1.88 22.68
CA VAL A 88 13.13 0.62 22.02
C VAL A 88 12.40 -0.61 22.57
N LEU A 89 11.95 -0.59 23.83
CA LEU A 89 11.35 -1.74 24.52
C LEU A 89 9.98 -1.43 25.13
N SER A 90 9.43 -0.24 24.90
CA SER A 90 8.21 0.22 25.57
C SER A 90 7.16 0.66 24.56
N THR A 91 5.99 0.03 24.66
CA THR A 91 4.79 0.41 23.94
C THR A 91 3.85 1.20 24.86
N SER A 92 3.16 2.18 24.29
CA SER A 92 2.08 2.88 24.95
C SER A 92 0.82 2.77 24.10
N THR A 93 -0.30 2.43 24.74
CA THR A 93 -1.61 2.34 24.12
C THR A 93 -2.46 3.50 24.62
N VAL A 94 -3.03 4.26 23.70
CA VAL A 94 -3.89 5.41 24.00
C VAL A 94 -5.14 5.33 23.14
N SER A 95 -6.31 5.50 23.76
CA SER A 95 -7.60 5.61 23.07
C SER A 95 -7.74 7.04 22.52
N MET A 96 -7.96 7.16 21.21
CA MET A 96 -8.08 8.43 20.50
C MET A 96 -9.44 8.53 19.83
N THR A 97 -9.97 9.75 19.76
CA THR A 97 -11.20 10.04 19.02
C THR A 97 -10.94 10.04 17.50
N ALA A 98 -11.98 9.82 16.71
CA ALA A 98 -11.92 9.84 15.25
C ALA A 98 -11.34 11.15 14.71
N SER A 99 -11.65 12.27 15.36
CA SER A 99 -11.13 13.59 14.98
C SER A 99 -9.63 13.73 15.29
N GLU A 100 -9.16 13.21 16.42
CA GLU A 100 -7.73 13.21 16.75
C GLU A 100 -6.93 12.29 15.81
N ILE A 101 -7.50 11.15 15.43
CA ILE A 101 -6.89 10.24 14.45
C ILE A 101 -6.83 10.91 13.07
N ALA A 102 -7.91 11.59 12.64
CA ALA A 102 -7.93 12.37 11.41
C ALA A 102 -6.83 13.44 11.42
N GLN A 103 -6.72 14.21 12.51
CA GLN A 103 -5.67 15.22 12.67
C GLN A 103 -4.26 14.59 12.65
N LEU A 104 -4.09 13.43 13.29
CA LEU A 104 -2.83 12.69 13.30
C LEU A 104 -2.42 12.29 11.89
N ILE A 105 -3.34 11.77 11.09
CA ILE A 105 -3.07 11.41 9.69
C ILE A 105 -2.72 12.66 8.88
N HIS A 106 -3.47 13.77 9.01
CA HIS A 106 -3.12 15.03 8.33
C HIS A 106 -1.71 15.51 8.67
N SER A 107 -1.35 15.50 9.96
CA SER A 107 0.01 15.85 10.43
C SER A 107 1.08 14.90 9.88
N SER A 108 0.77 13.60 9.83
CA SER A 108 1.63 12.57 9.29
C SER A 108 1.85 12.68 7.77
N VAL A 109 0.84 13.12 7.03
CA VAL A 109 0.93 13.36 5.57
C VAL A 109 1.77 14.60 5.27
N ASP A 110 1.71 15.62 6.13
CA ASP A 110 2.60 16.79 6.06
C ASP A 110 4.04 16.48 6.48
N SER A 111 4.24 15.37 7.22
CA SER A 111 5.55 14.95 7.70
C SER A 111 6.40 14.32 6.59
N THR A 112 7.68 14.68 6.58
CA THR A 112 8.64 14.11 5.62
C THR A 112 8.99 12.66 5.98
N GLY A 113 9.36 11.85 4.98
CA GLY A 113 9.80 10.46 5.16
C GLY A 113 11.03 10.25 6.07
N VAL A 114 11.70 11.32 6.51
CA VAL A 114 12.82 11.29 7.47
C VAL A 114 12.32 11.14 8.92
N ALA A 115 11.09 11.55 9.20
CA ALA A 115 10.49 11.43 10.53
C ALA A 115 9.82 10.06 10.69
N GLU A 116 10.60 9.00 10.93
CA GLU A 116 10.13 7.60 10.95
C GLU A 116 8.93 7.33 11.88
N ASN A 117 8.80 8.07 12.99
CA ASN A 117 7.68 7.92 13.92
C ASN A 117 6.38 8.62 13.46
N GLN A 118 6.46 9.47 12.43
CA GLN A 118 5.36 10.31 11.95
C GLN A 118 5.01 10.01 10.49
N ALA A 119 5.98 9.73 9.65
CA ALA A 119 5.78 9.44 8.24
C ALA A 119 5.01 8.14 8.04
N LEU A 120 3.95 8.20 7.23
CA LEU A 120 3.19 7.04 6.80
C LEU A 120 3.84 6.50 5.53
N VAL A 121 4.47 5.33 5.64
CA VAL A 121 5.32 4.78 4.58
C VAL A 121 4.76 3.51 3.96
N GLU A 122 3.76 2.91 4.58
CA GLU A 122 3.21 1.64 4.14
C GLU A 122 1.69 1.59 4.37
N LEU A 123 0.99 1.16 3.32
CA LEU A 123 -0.44 0.87 3.32
C LEU A 123 -0.61 -0.64 3.23
N VAL A 124 -1.31 -1.23 4.20
CA VAL A 124 -1.72 -2.63 4.16
C VAL A 124 -3.22 -2.67 4.06
N PHE A 125 -3.75 -3.31 3.03
CA PHE A 125 -5.14 -3.71 2.99
C PHE A 125 -5.23 -5.18 2.64
N LEU A 126 -6.06 -5.89 3.40
CA LEU A 126 -6.15 -7.33 3.33
C LEU A 126 -7.17 -7.75 2.27
N ILE A 127 -6.80 -8.75 1.47
CA ILE A 127 -7.68 -9.40 0.51
C ILE A 127 -7.88 -10.88 0.91
N PRO A 128 -9.08 -11.44 0.69
CA PRO A 128 -9.28 -12.87 0.82
C PRO A 128 -8.49 -13.58 -0.29
N SER A 129 -7.74 -14.61 0.08
CA SER A 129 -7.00 -15.47 -0.85
C SER A 129 -7.22 -16.93 -0.49
N THR A 130 -7.59 -17.72 -1.50
CA THR A 130 -7.75 -19.19 -1.41
C THR A 130 -6.51 -19.93 -1.89
N VAL A 131 -5.45 -19.20 -2.27
CA VAL A 131 -4.24 -19.77 -2.88
C VAL A 131 -3.00 -19.21 -2.20
N ASN A 132 -1.98 -20.04 -2.04
CA ASN A 132 -0.68 -19.65 -1.48
C ASN A 132 0.34 -19.20 -2.52
N LYS A 133 1.52 -18.77 -2.04
CA LYS A 133 2.60 -18.35 -2.92
C LYS A 133 3.06 -19.43 -3.91
N GLN A 134 2.82 -20.71 -3.66
CA GLN A 134 3.13 -21.83 -4.57
C GLN A 134 1.96 -22.32 -5.42
N TYR A 135 0.88 -21.54 -5.57
CA TYR A 135 -0.32 -21.97 -6.30
C TYR A 135 -1.05 -23.18 -5.70
N ILE A 136 -0.86 -23.45 -4.42
CA ILE A 136 -1.58 -24.50 -3.70
C ILE A 136 -2.84 -23.89 -3.08
N GLU A 137 -3.97 -24.56 -3.28
CA GLU A 137 -5.24 -24.20 -2.66
C GLU A 137 -5.15 -24.38 -1.14
N VAL A 138 -5.58 -23.37 -0.40
CA VAL A 138 -5.59 -23.33 1.06
C VAL A 138 -6.95 -22.87 1.55
N THR A 139 -7.25 -23.18 2.81
CA THR A 139 -8.40 -22.58 3.50
C THR A 139 -8.33 -21.06 3.38
N GLU A 140 -9.49 -20.44 3.16
CA GLU A 140 -9.62 -19.00 3.01
C GLU A 140 -8.87 -18.26 4.13
N ARG A 141 -7.98 -17.37 3.72
CA ARG A 141 -7.20 -16.51 4.61
C ARG A 141 -7.08 -15.11 4.04
N PHE A 142 -6.70 -14.18 4.89
CA PHE A 142 -6.45 -12.80 4.52
C PHE A 142 -4.96 -12.58 4.29
N ILE A 143 -4.60 -11.99 3.16
CA ILE A 143 -3.23 -11.60 2.84
C ILE A 143 -3.18 -10.14 2.40
N PRO A 144 -2.08 -9.41 2.65
CA PRO A 144 -1.87 -8.08 2.10
C PRO A 144 -1.95 -8.09 0.57
N PHE A 145 -2.72 -7.16 0.01
CA PHE A 145 -2.63 -6.91 -1.42
C PHE A 145 -1.25 -6.31 -1.74
N THR A 146 -0.53 -6.94 -2.66
CA THR A 146 0.74 -6.42 -3.18
C THR A 146 0.81 -6.62 -4.69
N PHE A 147 1.74 -5.93 -5.34
CA PHE A 147 2.01 -6.09 -6.77
C PHE A 147 3.08 -7.15 -7.07
N LYS A 148 3.34 -8.03 -6.10
CA LYS A 148 4.34 -9.10 -6.22
C LYS A 148 3.70 -10.30 -6.91
N ALA A 149 4.51 -11.03 -7.68
CA ALA A 149 4.05 -12.24 -8.38
C ALA A 149 4.22 -13.49 -7.49
N ARG A 150 3.42 -14.53 -7.73
CA ARG A 150 3.46 -15.76 -6.93
C ARG A 150 4.67 -16.60 -7.29
N GLY A 151 5.25 -17.24 -6.27
CA GLY A 151 6.38 -18.15 -6.41
C GLY A 151 7.60 -17.72 -5.62
N ASP A 152 8.47 -18.68 -5.33
CA ASP A 152 9.76 -18.42 -4.71
C ASP A 152 10.78 -17.94 -5.77
N ASN A 153 12.03 -17.77 -5.34
CA ASN A 153 13.12 -17.20 -6.13
C ASN A 153 13.39 -17.98 -7.44
N GLY A 154 12.79 -17.54 -8.54
CA GLY A 154 12.99 -18.14 -9.87
C GLY A 154 12.05 -19.28 -10.22
N GLU A 155 10.99 -19.42 -9.43
CA GLU A 155 9.94 -20.41 -9.63
C GLU A 155 8.63 -19.72 -10.02
N LEU A 156 7.73 -20.49 -10.64
CA LEU A 156 6.38 -20.04 -11.02
C LEU A 156 6.43 -18.70 -11.79
N ASP A 157 5.72 -17.67 -11.32
CA ASP A 157 5.64 -16.36 -11.98
C ASP A 157 6.93 -15.54 -11.83
N ASN A 158 7.79 -15.91 -10.89
CA ASN A 158 9.07 -15.27 -10.64
C ASN A 158 10.21 -15.86 -11.51
N LYS A 159 9.91 -16.85 -12.36
CA LYS A 159 10.88 -17.43 -13.29
C LYS A 159 11.29 -16.43 -14.36
N GLY A 160 12.59 -16.13 -14.45
CA GLY A 160 13.13 -15.18 -15.42
C GLY A 160 13.01 -13.70 -15.02
N VAL A 161 12.41 -13.40 -13.87
CA VAL A 161 12.31 -12.02 -13.35
C VAL A 161 13.60 -11.63 -12.63
N THR A 162 14.14 -10.44 -12.95
CA THR A 162 15.29 -9.83 -12.26
C THR A 162 14.76 -8.93 -11.12
N PHE A 163 15.40 -8.92 -9.94
CA PHE A 163 14.94 -8.20 -8.73
C PHE A 163 13.54 -8.61 -8.24
N ARG A 164 13.35 -9.91 -8.08
CA ARG A 164 12.11 -10.54 -7.63
C ARG A 164 11.95 -10.42 -6.11
N SER A 165 10.69 -10.28 -5.69
CA SER A 165 10.28 -10.09 -4.30
C SER A 165 9.31 -11.18 -3.88
N GLU A 166 9.43 -11.66 -2.64
CA GLU A 166 8.56 -12.73 -2.12
C GLU A 166 7.11 -12.27 -1.98
N PHE A 167 6.19 -13.09 -2.49
CA PHE A 167 4.76 -12.90 -2.38
C PHE A 167 4.31 -13.03 -0.91
N PRO A 168 3.45 -12.12 -0.40
CA PRO A 168 2.96 -12.22 0.97
C PRO A 168 2.05 -13.43 1.13
N ASP A 169 2.26 -14.19 2.20
CA ASP A 169 1.53 -15.42 2.52
C ASP A 169 0.83 -15.36 3.89
N SER A 170 1.08 -14.30 4.68
CA SER A 170 0.42 -14.02 5.96
C SER A 170 -0.14 -12.60 6.03
N ASP A 171 -1.13 -12.39 6.89
CA ASP A 171 -1.73 -11.09 7.23
C ASP A 171 -0.76 -10.09 7.90
N SER A 172 0.30 -10.60 8.54
CA SER A 172 1.37 -9.83 9.16
C SER A 172 2.44 -9.32 8.19
N ASP A 173 2.42 -9.78 6.93
CA ASP A 173 3.47 -9.44 5.97
C ASP A 173 3.43 -7.96 5.54
N ASP A 174 4.58 -7.46 5.06
CA ASP A 174 4.70 -6.10 4.53
C ASP A 174 3.73 -5.89 3.35
N GLY A 175 2.98 -4.79 3.41
CA GLY A 175 2.10 -4.34 2.34
C GLY A 175 2.80 -3.44 1.32
N LEU A 176 2.10 -2.40 0.92
CA LEU A 176 2.48 -1.51 -0.19
C LEU A 176 3.29 -0.34 0.36
N LYS A 177 4.58 -0.30 0.02
CA LYS A 177 5.47 0.81 0.38
C LYS A 177 5.28 2.00 -0.55
N GLY A 178 5.32 3.20 0.00
CA GLY A 178 5.02 4.43 -0.74
C GLY A 178 4.73 5.59 0.18
N PHE A 179 3.89 6.52 -0.28
CA PHE A 179 3.49 7.69 0.48
C PHE A 179 2.05 8.07 0.18
N VAL A 180 1.41 8.73 1.14
CA VAL A 180 0.10 9.33 0.95
C VAL A 180 0.28 10.61 0.13
N ARG A 181 -0.35 10.67 -1.05
CA ARG A 181 -0.34 11.87 -1.91
C ARG A 181 -1.34 12.91 -1.44
N GLN A 182 -2.49 12.43 -1.00
CA GLN A 182 -3.62 13.27 -0.65
C GLN A 182 -4.44 12.58 0.42
N PHE A 183 -4.83 13.35 1.43
CA PHE A 183 -5.74 12.90 2.46
C PHE A 183 -6.76 14.00 2.70
N GLN A 184 -8.03 13.64 2.67
CA GLN A 184 -9.16 14.54 2.84
C GLN A 184 -10.08 13.95 3.89
N THR A 185 -10.64 14.80 4.74
CA THR A 185 -11.60 14.41 5.76
C THR A 185 -12.73 15.43 5.83
N THR A 186 -13.95 14.95 6.04
CA THR A 186 -15.12 15.80 6.24
C THR A 186 -15.60 15.67 7.68
N PHE A 187 -15.65 16.79 8.40
CA PHE A 187 -16.18 16.86 9.75
C PHE A 187 -17.64 17.32 9.68
N THR A 188 -18.55 16.48 10.12
CA THR A 188 -19.99 16.78 10.21
C THR A 188 -20.38 16.83 11.68
N SER A 189 -21.21 17.80 12.10
CA SER A 189 -21.61 17.94 13.51
C SER A 189 -22.50 16.79 14.01
N ASP A 190 -23.06 16.02 13.08
CA ASP A 190 -24.16 15.09 13.36
C ASP A 190 -23.66 13.64 13.57
N THR A 191 -22.40 13.36 13.26
CA THR A 191 -21.78 12.03 13.38
C THR A 191 -20.47 12.10 14.14
N VAL A 192 -20.21 11.07 14.96
CA VAL A 192 -18.92 10.91 15.65
C VAL A 192 -17.85 10.36 14.70
N GLU A 193 -18.28 9.68 13.64
CA GLU A 193 -17.42 9.15 12.59
C GLU A 193 -16.98 10.28 11.64
N VAL A 194 -15.71 10.23 11.22
CA VAL A 194 -15.13 11.18 10.26
C VAL A 194 -14.97 10.49 8.91
N GLU A 195 -15.67 10.97 7.89
CA GLU A 195 -15.49 10.47 6.52
C GLU A 195 -14.12 10.87 6.01
N PHE A 196 -13.43 9.93 5.34
CA PHE A 196 -12.12 10.18 4.75
C PHE A 196 -12.00 9.67 3.30
N SER A 197 -11.14 10.36 2.55
CA SER A 197 -10.65 9.93 1.24
C SER A 197 -9.13 10.05 1.23
N LEU A 198 -8.45 8.97 0.87
CA LEU A 198 -6.99 8.85 0.87
C LEU A 198 -6.51 8.36 -0.48
N GLU A 199 -5.51 9.04 -1.05
CA GLU A 199 -4.75 8.57 -2.21
C GLU A 199 -3.33 8.21 -1.80
N PHE A 200 -2.93 6.97 -2.09
CA PHE A 200 -1.60 6.44 -1.82
C PHE A 200 -0.88 6.12 -3.12
N GLU A 201 0.33 6.63 -3.27
CA GLU A 201 1.22 6.31 -4.38
C GLU A 201 2.25 5.29 -3.94
N VAL A 202 2.31 4.17 -4.66
CA VAL A 202 3.34 3.16 -4.43
C VAL A 202 4.63 3.65 -5.07
N ALA A 203 5.63 3.88 -4.25
CA ALA A 203 6.92 4.38 -4.69
C ALA A 203 8.03 3.74 -3.86
N LEU A 204 9.19 3.53 -4.50
CA LEU A 204 10.41 3.26 -3.78
C LEU A 204 10.87 4.56 -3.12
N MET A 205 10.53 4.69 -1.84
CA MET A 205 10.97 5.79 -1.01
C MET A 205 12.43 5.52 -0.63
N PHE A 206 13.32 6.44 -0.98
CA PHE A 206 14.72 6.41 -0.53
C PHE A 206 14.88 7.39 0.64
N PRO A 207 14.73 6.96 1.90
CA PRO A 207 15.40 7.61 3.00
C PRO A 207 16.90 7.27 2.88
N ARG A 208 17.76 8.27 2.99
CA ARG A 208 19.21 8.07 3.00
C ARG A 208 19.76 8.37 4.37
#